data_AF-A0A495K8F4-F1
#
_entry.id   AF-A0A495K8F4-F1
#
_cell.length_a   1.000
_cell.length_b   1.000
_cell.length_c   1.000
_cell.angle_alpha   90.00
_cell.angle_beta   90.00
_cell.angle_gamma   90.00
#
_symmetry.space_group_name_H-M   'P 1'
#
loop_
_entity.id
_entity.type
_entity.pdbx_description
1 polymer ?
#
loop_
_entity_poly.entity_id
_entity_poly.type
_entity_poly.pdbx_seq_one_letter_code
_entity_poly.pdbx_strand_id
1 'polypeptide(L)'
;MHYWKSLDSANVVAMNNTPNEPPLANLAADAMRIGPAPTQRREVAVIIATVFVAVVILVVTQPGAIGAAVAAVVIAAVFAGRWTVGTRKWGQR
;
A
#
# COMPACT_ATOMS: atom_id res chain seq x y z
N MET A 1 -13.54 -39.54 8.34
CA MET A 1 -14.38 -38.41 7.88
C MET A 1 -13.71 -37.08 8.27
N HIS A 2 -12.72 -36.59 7.52
CA HIS A 2 -12.03 -35.32 7.83
C HIS A 2 -11.60 -34.53 6.57
N TYR A 3 -12.18 -34.84 5.40
CA TYR A 3 -11.74 -34.26 4.11
C TYR A 3 -12.35 -32.88 3.82
N TRP A 4 -13.60 -32.65 4.25
CA TRP A 4 -14.40 -31.48 3.86
C TRP A 4 -13.90 -30.15 4.46
N LYS A 5 -13.39 -30.16 5.70
CA LYS A 5 -12.80 -28.95 6.32
C LYS A 5 -11.55 -28.43 5.60
N SER A 6 -10.80 -29.30 4.92
CA SER A 6 -9.60 -28.87 4.16
C SER A 6 -9.97 -28.20 2.84
N LEU A 7 -11.09 -28.59 2.21
CA LEU A 7 -11.57 -28.02 0.96
C LEU A 7 -12.10 -26.60 1.18
N ASP A 8 -12.81 -26.36 2.28
CA ASP A 8 -13.26 -25.01 2.64
C ASP A 8 -12.07 -24.10 2.95
N SER A 9 -11.07 -24.62 3.67
CA SER A 9 -9.85 -23.86 3.99
C SER A 9 -9.02 -23.54 2.73
N ALA A 10 -8.88 -24.50 1.81
CA ALA A 10 -8.17 -24.31 0.55
C ALA A 10 -8.93 -23.36 -0.39
N ASN A 11 -10.26 -23.45 -0.46
CA ASN A 11 -11.07 -22.54 -1.25
C ASN A 11 -11.10 -21.12 -0.68
N VAL A 12 -11.15 -20.94 0.64
CA VAL A 12 -11.07 -19.60 1.27
C VAL A 12 -9.68 -18.98 1.08
N VAL A 13 -8.62 -19.78 1.11
CA VAL A 13 -7.24 -19.31 0.83
C VAL A 13 -7.02 -19.02 -0.66
N ALA A 14 -7.65 -19.78 -1.56
CA ALA A 14 -7.60 -19.56 -3.01
C ALA A 14 -8.47 -18.36 -3.45
N MET A 15 -9.59 -18.11 -2.76
CA MET A 15 -10.54 -17.03 -3.09
C MET A 15 -10.02 -15.64 -2.75
N ASN A 16 -9.08 -15.52 -1.79
CA ASN A 16 -8.42 -14.26 -1.43
C ASN A 16 -7.06 -14.03 -2.13
N ASN A 17 -6.58 -14.96 -2.95
CA ASN A 17 -5.30 -14.85 -3.66
C ASN A 17 -5.46 -15.24 -5.12
N THR A 18 -6.41 -14.61 -5.83
CA THR A 18 -6.49 -14.88 -7.28
C THR A 18 -5.22 -14.33 -7.97
N PRO A 19 -4.46 -15.16 -8.71
CA PRO A 19 -3.24 -14.73 -9.40
C PRO A 19 -3.46 -13.71 -10.53
N ASN A 20 -4.72 -13.29 -10.75
CA ASN A 20 -5.17 -12.54 -11.92
C ASN A 20 -5.68 -11.13 -11.60
N GLU A 21 -5.54 -10.64 -10.36
CA GLU A 21 -5.93 -9.27 -10.07
C GLU A 21 -5.05 -8.28 -10.86
N PRO A 22 -5.66 -7.31 -11.56
CA PRO A 22 -4.90 -6.39 -12.39
C PRO A 22 -3.87 -5.65 -11.54
N PRO A 23 -2.66 -5.35 -12.08
CA PRO A 23 -1.58 -4.71 -11.32
C PRO A 23 -2.02 -3.42 -10.60
N LEU A 24 -2.98 -2.70 -11.18
CA LEU A 24 -3.57 -1.49 -10.61
C LEU A 24 -4.50 -1.76 -9.42
N ALA A 25 -5.28 -2.84 -9.43
CA ALA A 25 -6.13 -3.21 -8.28
C ALA A 25 -5.27 -3.59 -7.08
N ASN A 26 -4.21 -4.36 -7.33
CA ASN A 26 -3.17 -4.68 -6.35
C ASN A 26 -2.50 -3.45 -5.76
N LEU A 27 -2.18 -2.46 -6.60
CA LEU A 27 -1.58 -1.19 -6.17
C LEU A 27 -2.56 -0.35 -5.33
N ALA A 28 -3.82 -0.27 -5.74
CA ALA A 28 -4.86 0.45 -5.00
C ALA A 28 -5.12 -0.21 -3.63
N ALA A 29 -5.19 -1.54 -3.58
CA ALA A 29 -5.33 -2.28 -2.33
C ALA A 29 -4.13 -2.03 -1.39
N ASP A 30 -2.90 -2.03 -1.91
CA ASP A 30 -1.70 -1.74 -1.11
C ASP A 30 -1.66 -0.28 -0.59
N ALA A 31 -2.16 0.67 -1.40
CA ALA A 31 -2.27 2.07 -1.00
C ALA A 31 -3.29 2.30 0.12
N MET A 32 -4.41 1.57 0.09
CA MET A 32 -5.46 1.65 1.12
C MET A 32 -5.16 0.83 2.38
N ARG A 33 -4.23 -0.13 2.30
CA ARG A 33 -3.86 -0.97 3.42
C ARG A 33 -3.07 -0.19 4.48
N ILE A 34 -3.39 -0.44 5.76
CA ILE A 34 -2.60 0.03 6.89
C ILE A 34 -1.35 -0.87 7.05
N GLY A 35 -0.18 -0.33 6.73
CA GLY A 35 1.11 -1.02 6.80
C GLY A 35 1.78 -1.22 5.43
N PRO A 36 3.04 -1.68 5.39
CA PRO A 36 3.83 -1.77 4.15
C PRO A 36 3.31 -2.84 3.19
N ALA A 37 3.50 -2.60 1.89
CA ALA A 37 3.19 -3.54 0.83
C ALA A 37 4.00 -4.86 0.95
N PRO A 38 3.54 -5.95 0.31
CA PRO A 38 4.15 -7.28 0.45
C PRO A 38 5.61 -7.36 0.02
N THR A 39 6.07 -6.46 -0.86
CA THR A 39 7.44 -6.40 -1.38
C THR A 39 7.92 -4.95 -1.48
N GLN A 40 9.24 -4.74 -1.43
CA GLN A 40 9.85 -3.41 -1.55
C GLN A 40 9.49 -2.72 -2.87
N ARG A 41 9.51 -3.46 -4.00
CA ARG A 41 9.14 -2.91 -5.32
C ARG A 41 7.70 -2.42 -5.36
N ARG A 42 6.76 -3.16 -4.74
CA ARG A 42 5.36 -2.73 -4.66
C ARG A 42 5.19 -1.49 -3.80
N GLU A 43 5.90 -1.39 -2.67
CA GLU A 43 5.82 -0.19 -1.82
C GLU A 43 6.36 1.06 -2.54
N VAL A 44 7.44 0.94 -3.32
CA VAL A 44 7.94 2.06 -4.14
C VAL A 44 6.88 2.51 -5.14
N ALA A 45 6.18 1.60 -5.80
CA ALA A 45 5.10 1.94 -6.71
C ALA A 45 3.94 2.66 -5.99
N VAL A 46 3.57 2.20 -4.78
CA VAL A 46 2.55 2.86 -3.94
C VAL A 46 2.98 4.28 -3.59
N ILE A 47 4.21 4.47 -3.12
CA ILE A 47 4.75 5.78 -2.75
C ILE A 47 4.69 6.74 -3.95
N ILE A 48 5.17 6.30 -5.12
CA ILE A 48 5.16 7.13 -6.34
C ILE A 48 3.73 7.52 -6.71
N ALA A 49 2.80 6.55 -6.75
CA ALA A 49 1.41 6.81 -7.12
C ALA A 49 0.73 7.77 -6.13
N THR A 50 0.92 7.57 -4.82
CA THR A 50 0.32 8.41 -3.80
C THR A 50 0.94 9.82 -3.76
N VAL A 51 2.26 9.96 -3.98
CA VAL A 51 2.90 11.28 -4.14
C VAL A 51 2.32 12.01 -5.35
N PHE A 52 2.12 11.32 -6.48
CA PHE A 52 1.52 11.93 -7.66
C PHE A 52 0.11 12.46 -7.37
N VAL A 53 -0.74 11.67 -6.70
CA VAL A 53 -2.08 12.12 -6.27
C VAL A 53 -1.99 13.32 -5.31
N ALA A 54 -1.08 13.30 -4.35
CA ALA A 54 -0.89 14.41 -3.42
C ALA A 54 -0.47 15.70 -4.15
N VAL A 55 0.42 15.60 -5.14
CA VAL A 55 0.82 16.75 -5.97
C VAL A 55 -0.38 17.31 -6.73
N VAL A 56 -1.21 16.46 -7.35
CA VAL A 56 -2.44 16.90 -8.02
C VAL A 56 -3.37 17.64 -7.05
N ILE A 57 -3.56 17.12 -5.84
CA ILE A 57 -4.36 17.78 -4.81
C ILE A 57 -3.78 19.16 -4.45
N LEU A 58 -2.47 19.26 -4.21
CA LEU A 58 -1.82 20.52 -3.87
C LEU A 58 -1.94 21.57 -4.99
N VAL A 59 -1.82 21.15 -6.24
CA VAL A 59 -1.99 22.03 -7.41
C VAL A 59 -3.42 22.54 -7.51
N VAL A 60 -4.42 21.69 -7.27
CA VAL A 60 -5.85 22.05 -7.36
C VAL A 60 -6.28 22.94 -6.19
N THR A 61 -5.84 22.60 -4.98
CA THR A 61 -6.26 23.29 -3.75
C THR A 61 -5.47 24.58 -3.47
N GLN A 62 -4.31 24.73 -4.09
CA GLN A 62 -3.40 25.88 -3.94
C GLN A 62 -3.26 26.35 -2.49
N PRO A 63 -2.86 25.47 -1.56
CA PRO A 63 -2.69 25.87 -0.18
C PRO A 63 -1.56 26.90 -0.11
N GLY A 64 -1.71 27.89 0.78
CA GLY A 64 -0.60 28.79 1.11
C GLY A 64 0.64 28.02 1.58
N ALA A 65 1.81 28.66 1.53
CA ALA A 65 3.10 28.01 1.78
C ALA A 65 3.16 27.19 3.09
N ILE A 66 2.55 27.70 4.16
CA ILE A 66 2.47 27.01 5.45
C ILE A 66 1.65 25.71 5.33
N GLY A 67 0.49 25.77 4.67
CA GLY A 67 -0.37 24.60 4.46
C GLY A 67 0.32 23.53 3.60
N ALA A 68 0.99 23.95 2.53
CA ALA A 68 1.78 23.04 1.69
C ALA A 68 2.92 22.38 2.47
N ALA A 69 3.64 23.14 3.31
CA ALA A 69 4.74 22.63 4.12
C ALA A 69 4.25 21.60 5.15
N VAL A 70 3.16 21.89 5.86
CA VAL A 70 2.55 20.95 6.82
C VAL A 70 2.13 19.67 6.11
N ALA A 71 1.45 19.78 4.96
CA ALA A 71 1.06 18.61 4.18
C ALA A 71 2.26 17.76 3.77
N ALA A 72 3.34 18.38 3.27
CA ALA A 72 4.56 17.69 2.88
C ALA A 72 5.21 16.93 4.05
N VAL A 73 5.28 17.55 5.23
CA VAL A 73 5.82 16.90 6.45
C VAL A 73 4.97 15.69 6.85
N VAL A 74 3.64 15.81 6.84
CA VAL A 74 2.73 14.71 7.18
C VAL A 74 2.88 13.56 6.19
N ILE A 75 2.88 13.85 4.88
CA ILE A 75 3.06 12.85 3.82
C ILE A 75 4.41 12.13 3.98
N ALA A 76 5.49 12.88 4.21
CA ALA A 76 6.81 12.32 4.42
C ALA A 76 6.87 11.41 5.65
N ALA A 77 6.26 11.81 6.77
CA ALA A 77 6.21 11.02 8.00
C ALA A 77 5.46 9.70 7.80
N VAL A 78 4.33 9.71 7.07
CA VAL A 78 3.56 8.51 6.75
C VAL A 78 4.39 7.53 5.91
N PHE A 79 5.05 8.00 4.85
CA PHE A 79 5.88 7.13 4.02
C PHE A 79 7.11 6.63 4.75
N ALA A 80 7.75 7.45 5.58
CA ALA A 80 8.88 7.02 6.40
C ALA A 80 8.46 5.93 7.41
N GLY A 81 7.30 6.08 8.05
CA GLY A 81 6.74 5.06 8.94
C GLY A 81 6.46 3.74 8.22
N ARG A 82 5.81 3.80 7.05
CA ARG A 82 5.56 2.60 6.25
C ARG A 82 6.84 1.93 5.79
N TRP A 83 7.82 2.72 5.31
CA TRP A 83 9.11 2.22 4.86
C TRP A 83 9.91 1.55 5.97
N THR A 84 9.99 2.16 7.15
CA THR A 84 10.69 1.59 8.30
C THR A 84 10.05 0.28 8.78
N VAL A 85 8.72 0.15 8.74
CA VAL A 85 8.05 -1.13 9.02
C VAL A 85 8.29 -2.14 7.89
N GLY A 86 8.30 -1.69 6.64
CA GLY A 86 8.54 -2.53 5.47
C GLY A 86 9.92 -3.16 5.47
N THR A 87 10.97 -2.37 5.66
CA THR A 87 12.36 -2.82 5.70
C THR A 87 12.60 -3.93 6.73
N ARG A 88 11.96 -3.86 7.91
CA ARG A 88 12.01 -4.92 8.92
C ARG A 88 11.36 -6.23 8.47
N LYS A 89 10.33 -6.17 7.63
CA LYS A 89 9.56 -7.34 7.16
C LYS A 89 10.14 -7.96 5.91
N TRP A 90 10.71 -7.16 5.01
CA TRP A 90 11.27 -7.64 3.74
C TRP A 90 12.62 -8.34 3.92
N GLY A 91 13.39 -8.01 4.97
CA GLY A 91 14.69 -8.64 5.25
C GLY A 91 14.61 -9.99 5.97
N GLN A 92 13.42 -10.45 6.39
CA GLN A 92 13.23 -11.75 7.05
C GLN A 92 12.71 -12.85 6.10
N ARG A 93 12.73 -12.59 4.78
CA ARG A 93 12.25 -13.53 3.76
C ARG A 93 13.40 -14.05 2.90
#